data_AF-A0A8J7CIT6-F1
#
_entry.id   AF-A0A8J7CIT6-F1
#
_cell.length_a   1.000
_cell.length_b   1.000
_cell.length_c   1.000
_cell.angle_alpha   90.00
_cell.angle_beta   90.00
_cell.angle_gamma   90.00
#
_symmetry.space_group_name_H-M   'P 1'
#
loop_
_entity.id
_entity.type
_entity.pdbx_description
1 polymer ?
#
loop_
_entity_poly.entity_id
_entity_poly.type
_entity_poly.pdbx_seq_one_letter_code
_entity_poly.pdbx_strand_id
1 'polypeptide(L)'
;MADKKFYGVAQELRTMLTNSINAGKPPLEIVLKLAKAIGELSGEDSYYQMTREQILAVYGLVLNDKFVLEDEIAEVKARLEKISAAYQSDDFTEEEHIRIGYALENHKKEIERLEQLKA
;
A
#
# COMPACT_ATOMS: atom_id res chain seq x y z
N MET A 1 -28.46 5.52 -23.22
CA MET A 1 -28.34 4.23 -22.50
C MET A 1 -26.90 4.10 -22.06
N ALA A 2 -26.63 3.79 -20.80
CA ALA A 2 -25.25 3.53 -20.36
C ALA A 2 -24.67 2.36 -21.16
N ASP A 3 -23.41 2.49 -21.59
CA ASP A 3 -22.70 1.46 -22.36
C ASP A 3 -22.70 0.12 -21.58
N LYS A 4 -22.93 -1.00 -22.27
CA LYS A 4 -22.91 -2.36 -21.68
C LYS A 4 -21.59 -2.64 -20.95
N LYS A 5 -20.50 -2.04 -21.42
CA LYS A 5 -19.19 -2.08 -20.75
C LYS A 5 -19.22 -1.42 -19.37
N PHE A 6 -19.85 -0.25 -19.26
CA PHE A 6 -19.99 0.47 -17.98
C PHE A 6 -20.81 -0.33 -16.96
N TYR A 7 -21.88 -0.98 -17.41
CA TYR A 7 -22.69 -1.83 -16.53
C TYR A 7 -21.92 -3.03 -15.97
N GLY A 8 -21.09 -3.68 -16.81
CA GLY A 8 -20.23 -4.80 -16.37
C GLY A 8 -19.26 -4.38 -15.26
N VAL A 9 -18.54 -3.28 -15.48
CA VAL A 9 -17.61 -2.71 -14.50
C VAL A 9 -18.30 -2.33 -13.19
N ALA A 10 -19.46 -1.66 -13.26
CA ALA A 10 -20.21 -1.28 -12.07
C ALA A 10 -20.68 -2.50 -11.27
N GLN A 11 -21.04 -3.60 -11.96
CA GLN A 11 -21.45 -4.85 -11.33
C GLN A 11 -20.28 -5.56 -10.62
N GLU A 12 -19.08 -5.53 -11.21
CA GLU A 12 -17.87 -6.08 -10.61
C GLU A 12 -17.50 -5.33 -9.34
N LEU A 13 -17.48 -3.98 -9.39
CA LEU A 13 -17.24 -3.13 -8.22
C LEU A 13 -18.25 -3.39 -7.10
N ARG A 14 -19.54 -3.48 -7.44
CA ARG A 14 -20.60 -3.79 -6.47
C ARG A 14 -20.39 -5.14 -5.80
N THR A 15 -20.02 -6.16 -6.58
CA THR A 15 -19.77 -7.51 -6.07
C THR A 15 -18.56 -7.52 -5.15
N MET A 16 -17.47 -6.86 -5.55
CA MET A 16 -16.25 -6.72 -4.75
C MET A 16 -16.52 -6.01 -3.42
N LEU A 17 -17.27 -4.91 -3.43
CA LEU A 17 -17.64 -4.18 -2.22
C LEU A 17 -18.52 -5.04 -1.29
N THR A 18 -19.57 -5.67 -1.82
CA THR A 18 -20.49 -6.52 -1.06
C THR A 18 -19.75 -7.69 -0.40
N ASN A 19 -18.86 -8.35 -1.15
CA ASN A 19 -18.06 -9.45 -0.63
C ASN A 19 -17.10 -9.00 0.47
N SER A 20 -16.48 -7.83 0.32
CA SER A 20 -15.55 -7.31 1.33
C SER A 20 -16.28 -6.95 2.64
N ILE A 21 -17.48 -6.37 2.55
CA ILE A 21 -18.33 -6.09 3.70
C ILE A 21 -18.78 -7.39 4.37
N ASN A 22 -19.30 -8.35 3.61
CA ASN A 22 -19.76 -9.64 4.15
C ASN A 22 -18.62 -10.46 4.79
N ALA A 23 -17.40 -10.30 4.29
CA ALA A 23 -16.21 -10.93 4.86
C ALA A 23 -15.63 -10.18 6.08
N GLY A 24 -16.23 -9.07 6.49
CA GLY A 24 -15.76 -8.27 7.64
C GLY A 24 -14.39 -7.63 7.41
N LYS A 25 -14.06 -7.26 6.16
CA LYS A 25 -12.77 -6.63 5.85
C LYS A 25 -12.63 -5.27 6.54
N PRO A 26 -11.42 -4.89 7.01
CA PRO A 26 -11.19 -3.56 7.56
C PRO A 26 -11.60 -2.46 6.56
N PRO A 27 -12.25 -1.37 7.01
CA PRO A 27 -12.69 -0.30 6.12
C PRO A 27 -11.58 0.26 5.22
N LEU A 28 -10.36 0.38 5.75
CA LEU A 28 -9.20 0.84 4.98
C LEU A 28 -8.85 -0.10 3.82
N GLU A 29 -8.87 -1.42 4.04
CA GLU A 29 -8.62 -2.41 3.00
C GLU A 29 -9.65 -2.26 1.86
N ILE A 30 -10.90 -1.96 2.20
CA ILE A 30 -11.99 -1.74 1.24
C ILE A 30 -11.73 -0.46 0.44
N VAL A 31 -11.38 0.64 1.10
CA VAL A 31 -11.09 1.93 0.45
C VAL A 31 -9.93 1.79 -0.53
N LEU A 32 -8.83 1.16 -0.11
CA LEU A 32 -7.65 0.96 -0.96
C LEU A 32 -7.94 0.04 -2.15
N LYS A 33 -8.76 -1.01 -1.97
CA LYS A 33 -9.24 -1.85 -3.08
C LYS A 33 -10.08 -1.07 -4.08
N LEU A 34 -10.95 -0.20 -3.62
CA LEU A 34 -11.74 0.68 -4.48
C LEU A 34 -10.85 1.66 -5.23
N ALA A 35 -9.88 2.28 -4.55
CA ALA A 35 -8.92 3.19 -5.17
C ALA A 35 -8.13 2.48 -6.29
N LYS A 36 -7.65 1.26 -6.03
CA LYS A 36 -7.00 0.45 -7.06
C LYS A 36 -7.89 0.20 -8.27
N ALA A 37 -9.13 -0.25 -8.05
CA ALA A 37 -10.06 -0.51 -9.14
C ALA A 37 -10.41 0.76 -9.92
N ILE A 38 -10.54 1.92 -9.25
CA ILE A 38 -10.76 3.21 -9.92
C ILE A 38 -9.56 3.57 -10.80
N GLY A 39 -8.32 3.43 -10.29
CA GLY A 39 -7.11 3.70 -11.08
C GLY A 39 -7.00 2.83 -12.32
N GLU A 40 -7.29 1.53 -12.20
CA GLU A 40 -7.31 0.60 -13.34
C GLU A 40 -8.38 0.98 -14.37
N LEU A 41 -9.53 1.50 -13.94
CA LEU A 41 -10.63 1.91 -14.82
C LEU A 41 -10.39 3.26 -15.50
N SER A 42 -9.73 4.20 -14.83
CA SER A 42 -9.37 5.51 -15.38
C SER A 42 -8.08 5.47 -16.20
N GLY A 43 -7.28 4.40 -16.09
CA GLY A 43 -5.93 4.35 -16.65
C GLY A 43 -4.92 5.17 -15.85
N GLU A 44 -5.24 5.51 -14.60
CA GLU A 44 -4.39 6.26 -13.68
C GLU A 44 -3.85 5.33 -12.58
N ASP A 45 -2.88 4.49 -12.93
CA ASP A 45 -2.28 3.51 -12.00
C ASP A 45 -1.74 4.17 -10.71
N SER A 46 -1.36 5.46 -10.77
CA SER A 46 -0.87 6.23 -9.62
C SER A 46 -1.97 6.56 -8.60
N TYR A 47 -3.26 6.46 -8.95
CA TYR A 47 -4.35 6.86 -8.06
C TYR A 47 -4.40 6.03 -6.76
N TYR A 48 -4.08 4.74 -6.85
CA TYR A 48 -3.93 3.88 -5.66
C TYR A 48 -2.86 4.42 -4.71
N GLN A 49 -1.68 4.71 -5.25
CA GLN A 49 -0.52 5.16 -4.46
C GLN A 49 -0.80 6.53 -3.82
N MET A 50 -1.36 7.47 -4.59
CA MET A 50 -1.76 8.79 -4.08
C MET A 50 -2.79 8.68 -2.95
N THR A 51 -3.79 7.81 -3.09
CA THR A 51 -4.82 7.60 -2.06
C THR A 51 -4.20 7.03 -0.79
N ARG A 52 -3.30 6.06 -0.92
CA ARG A 52 -2.58 5.45 0.19
C ARG A 52 -1.73 6.47 0.95
N GLU A 53 -0.99 7.31 0.22
CA GLU A 53 -0.20 8.40 0.80
C GLU A 53 -1.06 9.43 1.56
N GLN A 54 -2.20 9.81 0.99
CA GLN A 54 -3.14 10.72 1.65
C GLN A 54 -3.72 10.11 2.93
N ILE A 55 -4.03 8.81 2.92
CA ILE A 55 -4.54 8.13 4.10
C ILE A 55 -3.47 8.08 5.20
N LEU A 56 -2.24 7.72 4.87
CA LEU A 56 -1.13 7.74 5.82
C LEU A 56 -0.91 9.15 6.38
N ALA A 57 -0.88 10.17 5.52
CA ALA A 57 -0.63 11.54 5.93
C ALA A 57 -1.72 12.07 6.88
N VAL A 58 -2.99 11.87 6.55
CA VAL A 58 -4.11 12.41 7.34
C VAL A 58 -4.44 11.50 8.53
N TYR A 59 -4.76 10.24 8.29
CA TYR A 59 -5.25 9.36 9.34
C TYR A 59 -4.10 8.80 10.17
N GLY A 60 -3.01 8.37 9.53
CA GLY A 60 -1.85 7.83 10.24
C GLY A 60 -1.06 8.91 11.00
N LEU A 61 -0.62 9.98 10.33
CA LEU A 61 0.32 10.94 10.90
C LEU A 61 -0.37 12.09 11.65
N VAL A 62 -1.45 12.67 11.11
CA VAL A 62 -2.12 13.81 11.75
C VAL A 62 -3.10 13.34 12.84
N LEU A 63 -3.90 12.31 12.57
CA LEU A 63 -4.90 11.81 13.53
C LEU A 63 -4.40 10.67 14.42
N ASN A 64 -3.16 10.20 14.21
CA ASN A 64 -2.54 9.13 14.98
C ASN A 64 -3.37 7.82 15.02
N ASP A 65 -4.00 7.47 13.90
CA ASP A 65 -4.75 6.22 13.77
C ASP A 65 -3.78 5.04 13.78
N LYS A 66 -3.82 4.27 14.89
CA LYS A 66 -2.93 3.13 15.11
C LYS A 66 -3.10 2.04 14.04
N PHE A 67 -4.31 1.82 13.53
CA PHE A 67 -4.54 0.81 12.50
C PHE A 67 -3.84 1.18 11.20
N VAL A 68 -3.90 2.45 10.79
CA VAL A 68 -3.24 2.96 9.58
C VAL A 68 -1.72 2.89 9.72
N LEU A 69 -1.19 3.23 10.90
CA LEU A 69 0.26 3.12 11.17
C LEU A 69 0.72 1.66 11.15
N GLU A 70 -0.06 0.72 11.68
CA GLU A 70 0.26 -0.71 11.64
C GLU A 70 0.26 -1.28 10.23
N ASP A 71 -0.71 -0.88 9.41
CA ASP A 71 -0.76 -1.25 7.99
C ASP A 71 0.48 -0.72 7.22
N GLU A 72 0.87 0.54 7.47
CA GLU A 72 2.10 1.09 6.87
C GLU A 72 3.34 0.34 7.33
N ILE A 73 3.49 0.07 8.63
CA ILE A 73 4.63 -0.67 9.18
C ILE A 73 4.71 -2.06 8.53
N ALA A 74 3.59 -2.76 8.37
CA ALA A 74 3.55 -4.07 7.73
C ALA A 74 4.03 -4.00 6.26
N GLU A 75 3.61 -2.97 5.52
CA GLU A 75 4.03 -2.80 4.13
C GLU A 75 5.52 -2.42 3.99
N VAL A 76 6.02 -1.53 4.85
CA VAL A 76 7.46 -1.18 4.88
C VAL A 76 8.30 -2.42 5.26
N LYS A 77 7.83 -3.26 6.19
CA LYS A 77 8.48 -4.54 6.53
C LYS A 77 8.51 -5.50 5.35
N ALA A 78 7.40 -5.67 4.63
CA ALA A 78 7.35 -6.51 3.43
C ALA A 78 8.29 -6.01 2.31
N ARG A 79 8.45 -4.69 2.15
CA ARG A 79 9.45 -4.12 1.23
C ARG A 79 10.88 -4.39 1.73
N LEU A 80 11.14 -4.19 3.02
CA LEU A 80 12.45 -4.44 3.62
C LEU A 80 12.88 -5.90 3.43
N GLU A 81 11.97 -6.88 3.55
CA GLU A 81 12.26 -8.29 3.30
C GLU A 81 12.76 -8.54 1.88
N LYS A 82 12.10 -7.94 0.87
CA LYS A 82 12.53 -8.07 -0.53
C LYS A 82 13.90 -7.43 -0.77
N ILE A 83 14.13 -6.25 -0.18
CA ILE A 83 15.43 -5.56 -0.28
C ILE A 83 16.52 -6.38 0.43
N SER A 84 16.19 -7.03 1.55
CA SER A 84 17.13 -7.89 2.28
C SER A 84 17.51 -9.12 1.48
N ALA A 85 16.54 -9.75 0.80
CA ALA A 85 16.81 -10.85 -0.12
C ALA A 85 17.69 -10.39 -1.30
N ALA A 86 17.43 -9.21 -1.88
CA ALA A 86 18.26 -8.64 -2.93
C ALA A 86 19.70 -8.38 -2.46
N TYR A 87 19.86 -7.85 -1.23
CA TYR A 87 21.18 -7.60 -0.65
C TYR A 87 22.01 -8.87 -0.43
N GLN A 88 21.36 -10.00 -0.21
CA GLN A 88 21.99 -11.31 -0.02
C GLN A 88 22.27 -12.04 -1.35
N SER A 89 21.79 -11.53 -2.48
CA SER A 89 22.03 -12.15 -3.79
C SER A 89 23.39 -11.74 -4.35
N ASP A 90 24.10 -12.67 -4.96
CA ASP A 90 25.36 -12.43 -5.69
C ASP A 90 25.12 -11.84 -7.11
N ASP A 91 23.88 -11.56 -7.48
CA ASP A 91 23.51 -11.03 -8.80
C ASP A 91 23.88 -9.55 -9.03
N PHE A 92 24.37 -8.87 -7.98
CA PHE A 92 24.62 -7.43 -7.99
C PHE A 92 26.11 -7.10 -7.94
N THR A 93 26.48 -6.01 -8.59
CA THR A 93 27.83 -5.43 -8.46
C THR A 93 28.05 -4.84 -7.06
N GLU A 94 29.30 -4.59 -6.70
CA GLU A 94 29.65 -3.96 -5.42
C GLU A 94 28.97 -2.59 -5.22
N GLU A 95 28.90 -1.78 -6.28
CA GLU A 95 28.22 -0.48 -6.24
C GLU A 95 26.70 -0.63 -6.03
N GLU A 96 26.09 -1.63 -6.66
CA GLU A 96 24.67 -1.94 -6.46
C GLU A 96 24.39 -2.45 -5.05
N HIS A 97 25.26 -3.31 -4.50
CA HIS A 97 25.17 -3.73 -3.10
C HIS A 97 25.24 -2.56 -2.13
N ILE A 98 26.12 -1.57 -2.37
CA ILE A 98 26.18 -0.36 -1.56
C ILE A 98 24.85 0.39 -1.60
N ARG A 99 24.24 0.55 -2.79
CA ARG A 99 22.93 1.22 -2.95
C ARG A 99 21.80 0.46 -2.26
N ILE A 100 21.77 -0.86 -2.39
CA ILE A 100 20.81 -1.72 -1.68
C ILE A 100 21.00 -1.60 -0.16
N GLY A 101 22.25 -1.53 0.32
CA GLY A 101 22.59 -1.29 1.72
C GLY A 101 22.01 0.02 2.26
N TYR A 102 22.09 1.12 1.49
CA TYR A 102 21.43 2.37 1.85
C TYR A 102 19.90 2.25 1.90
N ALA A 103 19.31 1.53 0.94
CA ALA A 103 17.87 1.30 0.94
C ALA A 103 17.41 0.50 2.18
N LEU A 104 18.16 -0.54 2.57
CA LEU A 104 17.91 -1.30 3.80
C LEU A 104 17.88 -0.40 5.03
N GLU A 105 18.91 0.41 5.20
CA GLU A 105 19.05 1.30 6.35
C GLU A 105 17.91 2.33 6.42
N ASN A 106 17.54 2.91 5.28
CA ASN A 106 16.42 3.85 5.22
C ASN A 106 15.09 3.19 5.60
N HIS A 107 14.83 1.96 5.16
CA HIS A 107 13.59 1.25 5.51
C HIS A 107 13.56 0.87 6.99
N LYS A 108 14.70 0.48 7.59
CA LYS A 108 14.79 0.22 9.03
C LYS A 108 14.47 1.47 9.85
N LYS A 109 15.08 2.61 9.50
CA LYS A 109 14.82 3.91 10.16
C LYS A 109 13.36 4.33 10.04
N GLU A 110 12.74 4.10 8.89
CA GLU A 110 11.33 4.43 8.70
C GLU A 110 10.41 3.56 9.57
N ILE A 111 10.69 2.25 9.68
CA ILE A 111 9.96 1.37 10.60
C ILE A 111 10.09 1.87 12.04
N GLU A 112 11.31 2.19 12.50
CA GLU A 112 11.54 2.70 13.86
C GLU A 112 10.76 4.00 14.11
N ARG A 113 10.77 4.93 13.14
CA ARG A 113 10.01 6.18 13.22
C ARG A 113 8.52 5.93 13.36
N LEU A 114 7.95 5.03 12.54
CA LEU A 114 6.54 4.69 12.57
C LEU A 114 6.15 3.95 13.86
N GLU A 115 7.00 3.06 14.36
CA GLU A 115 6.80 2.37 15.64
C GLU A 115 6.79 3.35 16.83
N GLN A 116 7.63 4.39 16.79
CA GLN A 116 7.62 5.47 17.79
C GLN A 116 6.34 6.31 17.75
N LEU A 117 5.81 6.62 16.56
CA LEU A 117 4.56 7.36 16.43
C LEU A 117 3.35 6.55 16.91
N LYS A 118 3.40 5.22 16.74
CA LYS A 118 2.34 4.31 17.17
C LYS A 118 2.23 4.18 18.69
N ALA A 119 3.36 4.29 19.42
CA ALA A 119 3.45 4.05 20.86
C ALA A 119 2.45 4.92 21.65
#